data_AF-A0A3N5TII0-F1
#
_entry.id   AF-A0A3N5TII0-F1
#
_cell.length_a   1.000
_cell.length_b   1.000
_cell.length_c   1.000
_cell.angle_alpha   90.00
_cell.angle_beta   90.00
_cell.angle_gamma   90.00
#
_symmetry.space_group_name_H-M   'P 1'
#
loop_
_entity.id
_entity.type
_entity.pdbx_description
1 polymer ?
#
loop_
_entity_poly.entity_id
_entity_poly.type
_entity_poly.pdbx_seq_one_letter_code
_entity_poly.pdbx_strand_id
1 'polypeptide(L)' 'VLPSISGVTLIGMIKKKHPKTPIVAMTGWGHHPKALASEAKADLVLDKPFEIDDLHQALDKFLF' A
#
# COMPACT_ATOMS: atom_id res chain seq x y z
N VAL A 1 9.25 -7.04 3.33
CA VAL A 1 8.42 -7.49 4.48
C VAL A 1 8.79 -6.61 5.68
N LEU A 2 7.80 -6.16 6.46
CA LEU A 2 8.05 -5.41 7.70
C LEU A 2 8.37 -6.40 8.84
N PRO A 3 9.37 -6.12 9.69
CA PRO A 3 9.58 -6.92 10.89
C PRO A 3 8.43 -6.72 11.89
N SER A 4 8.09 -7.77 12.63
CA SER A 4 7.15 -7.78 13.76
C SER A 4 5.65 -7.60 13.45
N ILE A 5 5.28 -6.93 12.36
CA ILE A 5 3.87 -6.76 11.98
C ILE A 5 3.67 -6.89 10.47
N SER A 6 2.57 -7.55 10.07
CA SER A 6 2.18 -7.60 8.67
C SER A 6 1.70 -6.22 8.19
N GLY A 7 2.10 -5.85 6.96
CA GLY A 7 1.59 -4.64 6.31
C GLY A 7 0.06 -4.63 6.21
N VAL A 8 -0.58 -5.78 5.97
CA VAL A 8 -2.05 -5.90 5.92
C VAL A 8 -2.67 -5.49 7.25
N THR A 9 -2.14 -6.02 8.36
CA THR A 9 -2.63 -5.70 9.71
C THR A 9 -2.48 -4.21 10.01
N LEU A 10 -1.33 -3.63 9.65
CA LEU A 10 -1.09 -2.20 9.84
C LEU A 10 -2.09 -1.33 9.07
N ILE A 11 -2.35 -1.66 7.80
CA ILE A 11 -3.31 -0.94 6.96
C ILE A 11 -4.71 -0.99 7.58
N GLY A 12 -5.16 -2.17 8.02
CA GLY A 12 -6.45 -2.33 8.68
C GLY A 12 -6.58 -1.48 9.96
N MET A 13 -5.51 -1.42 10.78
CA MET A 13 -5.49 -0.56 11.98
C MET A 13 -5.56 0.93 11.63
N ILE A 14 -4.82 1.37 10.61
CA ILE A 14 -4.85 2.76 10.16
C ILE A 14 -6.23 3.13 9.64
N LYS A 15 -6.84 2.34 8.76
CA LYS A 15 -8.19 2.62 8.24
C LYS A 15 -9.26 2.63 9.35
N LYS A 16 -9.12 1.81 10.39
CA LYS A 16 -10.02 1.83 11.55
C LYS A 16 -9.93 3.13 12.35
N LYS A 17 -8.71 3.66 12.54
CA LYS A 17 -8.46 4.87 13.35
C LYS A 17 -8.56 6.17 12.55
N HIS A 18 -8.16 6.14 11.29
CA HIS A 18 -8.06 7.25 10.36
C HIS A 18 -8.59 6.83 8.98
N PRO A 19 -9.93 6.66 8.83
CA PRO A 19 -10.52 6.08 7.61
C PRO A 19 -10.28 6.89 6.34
N LYS A 20 -10.01 8.20 6.48
CA LYS A 20 -9.76 9.12 5.36
C LYS A 20 -8.30 9.19 4.93
N THR A 21 -7.37 8.59 5.67
CA THR A 21 -5.95 8.61 5.31
C THR A 21 -5.75 7.75 4.05
N PRO A 22 -5.24 8.32 2.94
CA PRO A 22 -4.86 7.54 1.78
C PRO A 22 -3.65 6.65 2.11
N ILE A 23 -3.67 5.42 1.63
CA ILE A 23 -2.64 4.41 1.88
C ILE A 23 -2.17 3.83 0.56
N VAL A 24 -0.90 4.05 0.26
CA VAL A 24 -0.18 3.39 -0.83
C VAL A 24 0.64 2.23 -0.26
N ALA A 25 0.26 1.00 -0.61
CA ALA A 25 1.01 -0.19 -0.21
C ALA A 25 2.14 -0.48 -1.20
N MET A 26 3.32 -0.85 -0.69
CA MET A 26 4.42 -1.34 -1.52
C MET A 26 4.62 -2.83 -1.33
N THR A 27 4.62 -3.60 -2.42
CA THR A 27 4.78 -5.06 -2.39
C THR A 27 6.19 -5.47 -2.84
N GLY A 28 6.63 -6.68 -2.45
CA GLY A 28 7.89 -7.27 -2.92
C GLY A 28 7.67 -8.24 -4.06
N TRP A 29 8.76 -8.62 -4.74
CA TRP A 29 8.75 -9.59 -5.83
C TRP A 29 8.50 -11.02 -5.30
N GLY A 30 7.47 -11.71 -5.82
CA GLY A 30 7.19 -13.12 -5.52
C GLY A 30 6.00 -13.38 -4.58
N HIS A 31 5.03 -14.13 -5.13
CA HIS A 31 3.82 -14.73 -4.53
C HIS A 31 2.77 -13.77 -3.93
N HIS A 32 1.83 -13.40 -4.81
CA HIS A 32 0.51 -12.79 -4.57
C HIS A 32 0.44 -11.36 -3.97
N PRO A 33 1.15 -10.37 -4.54
CA PRO A 33 1.02 -8.95 -4.16
C PRO A 33 -0.41 -8.40 -4.28
N LYS A 34 -1.18 -8.82 -5.29
CA LYS A 34 -2.58 -8.39 -5.50
C LYS A 34 -3.55 -8.90 -4.43
N ALA A 35 -3.32 -10.10 -3.89
CA ALA A 35 -4.20 -10.67 -2.86
C ALA A 35 -4.08 -9.89 -1.55
N LEU A 36 -2.84 -9.62 -1.12
CA LEU A 36 -2.57 -8.82 0.09
C LEU A 36 -3.14 -7.40 -0.01
N ALA A 37 -2.99 -6.75 -1.16
CA ALA A 37 -3.53 -5.42 -1.39
C ALA A 37 -5.06 -5.37 -1.34
N SER A 38 -5.69 -6.35 -2.01
CA SER A 38 -7.14 -6.51 -2.01
C SER A 38 -7.69 -6.83 -0.62
N GLU A 39 -6.99 -7.65 0.16
CA GLU A 39 -7.34 -7.96 1.55
C GLU A 39 -7.14 -6.76 2.48
N ALA A 40 -6.08 -5.97 2.27
CA ALA A 40 -5.74 -4.84 3.13
C ALA A 40 -6.61 -3.60 2.91
N LYS A 41 -7.33 -3.49 1.77
CA LYS A 41 -8.06 -2.26 1.37
C LYS A 41 -7.13 -1.04 1.29
N ALA A 42 -5.92 -1.23 0.77
CA ALA A 42 -5.09 -0.11 0.36
C ALA A 42 -5.76 0.65 -0.79
N ASP A 43 -5.57 1.96 -0.86
CA ASP A 43 -6.15 2.77 -1.93
C ASP A 43 -5.36 2.62 -3.24
N LEU A 44 -4.07 2.30 -3.14
CA LEU A 44 -3.20 1.99 -4.27
C LEU A 44 -2.08 1.02 -3.87
N VAL A 45 -1.53 0.31 -4.86
CA VAL A 45 -0.42 -0.64 -4.70
C VAL A 45 0.68 -0.30 -5.70
N LEU A 46 1.93 -0.26 -5.21
CA LEU A 46 3.13 -0.17 -6.01
C LEU A 46 3.93 -1.47 -5.88
N ASP A 47 4.13 -2.17 -7.00
CA ASP A 47 4.94 -3.38 -7.04
C ASP A 47 6.43 -3.00 -7.12
N LYS A 48 7.27 -3.58 -6.25
CA LYS A 48 8.72 -3.38 -6.35
C LYS A 48 9.36 -4.35 -7.35
N PRO A 49 10.40 -3.92 -8.10
CA PRO A 49 10.92 -2.54 -8.15
C PRO A 49 9.98 -1.60 -8.93
N PHE A 50 10.00 -0.32 -8.58
CA PHE A 50 9.28 0.75 -9.27
C PHE A 50 10.21 1.96 -9.49
N GLU A 51 9.90 2.78 -10.49
CA GLU A 51 10.62 4.01 -10.79
C GLU A 51 10.08 5.18 -9.95
N ILE A 52 10.86 6.26 -9.84
CA ILE A 52 10.44 7.46 -9.09
C ILE A 52 9.17 8.08 -9.71
N ASP A 53 9.04 8.05 -11.02
CA ASP A 53 7.84 8.57 -11.71
C ASP A 53 6.58 7.76 -11.38
N ASP A 54 6.70 6.46 -11.07
CA ASP A 54 5.57 5.65 -10.61
C ASP A 54 5.07 6.11 -9.24
N LEU A 55 6.01 6.48 -8.36
CA LEU A 55 5.69 7.02 -7.04
C LEU A 55 5.04 8.40 -7.15
N HIS A 56 5.55 9.29 -8.02
CA HIS A 56 4.96 10.61 -8.24
C HIS A 56 3.52 10.49 -8.73
N GLN A 57 3.27 9.67 -9.76
CA GLN A 57 1.93 9.42 -10.27
C GLN A 57 0.99 8.81 -9.22
N ALA A 58 1.50 7.99 -8.30
CA ALA A 58 0.71 7.45 -7.20
C ALA A 58 0.33 8.54 -6.19
N LEU A 59 1.23 9.46 -5.88
CA LEU A 59 1.00 10.55 -4.93
C LEU A 59 0.05 11.61 -5.50
N ASP A 60 0.19 11.93 -6.79
CA ASP A 60 -0.64 12.94 -7.44
C ASP A 60 -2.12 12.61 -7.38
N LYS A 61 -2.49 11.32 -7.36
CA LYS A 61 -3.89 10.86 -7.22
C LYS A 61 -4.55 11.20 -5.88
N PHE A 62 -3.77 11.55 -4.85
CA PHE A 62 -4.28 11.73 -3.49
C PHE A 62 -3.99 13.12 -2.91
N LEU A 63 -3.00 13.83 -3.44
CA LEU A 63 -2.58 15.15 -2.96
C LEU A 63 -3.08 16.30 -3.84
N PHE A 64 -3.53 16.00 -5.06
CA PHE A 64 -4.08 16.94 -6.03
C PHE A 64 -5.39 16.40 -6.62
#